data_AF-A0A971Q3T8-F1
#
_entry.id   AF-A0A971Q3T8-F1
#
_cell.length_a   1.000
_cell.length_b   1.000
_cell.length_c   1.000
_cell.angle_alpha   90.00
_cell.angle_beta   90.00
_cell.angle_gamma   90.00
#
_symmetry.space_group_name_H-M   'P 1'
#
loop_
_entity.id
_entity.type
_entity.pdbx_description
1 polymer ?
#
loop_
_entity_poly.entity_id
_entity_poly.type
_entity_poly.pdbx_seq_one_letter_code
_entity_poly.pdbx_strand_id
1 'polypeptide(L)'
;MKATSGNNPNALEEKLQTLESCLNQLQDQLIRAQRLAALGTMAGMIAHEFNNLLTPVVSYAQFALKTEDHALWHKALTMAAQSGAKAADVAQQILGFARGATDQSEASIPDVVDSTLKSLVRDLSKDNIQLTLEVEPAVATIPPHLLHQVLYNLVINARQAMLGKAGRLTIRSKAADRQVSIEVADTGCGIDPEQLPRIFDPFFT
;
A
#
# COMPACT_ATOMS: atom_id res chain seq x y z
N MET A 1 -52.36 -24.93 -38.36
CA MET A 1 -51.00 -24.82 -37.80
C MET A 1 -50.83 -23.42 -37.22
N LYS A 2 -51.01 -23.25 -35.91
CA LYS A 2 -50.68 -22.01 -35.20
C LYS A 2 -49.46 -22.31 -34.33
N ALA A 3 -48.33 -21.71 -34.67
CA ALA A 3 -47.12 -21.78 -33.87
C ALA A 3 -47.34 -20.95 -32.60
N THR A 4 -47.49 -21.63 -31.46
CA THR A 4 -47.39 -21.05 -30.14
C THR A 4 -45.92 -20.73 -29.88
N SER A 5 -45.49 -19.52 -30.22
CA SER A 5 -44.23 -18.97 -29.75
C SER A 5 -44.41 -18.62 -28.27
N GLY A 6 -44.04 -19.56 -27.40
CA GLY A 6 -43.94 -19.34 -25.97
C GLY A 6 -42.79 -18.38 -25.70
N ASN A 7 -43.10 -17.09 -25.52
CA ASN A 7 -42.19 -16.13 -24.94
C ASN A 7 -41.99 -16.54 -23.47
N ASN A 8 -40.89 -17.23 -23.19
CA ASN A 8 -40.55 -17.73 -21.85
C ASN A 8 -39.79 -16.61 -21.12
N PRO A 9 -40.43 -15.81 -20.23
CA PRO A 9 -39.76 -14.70 -19.54
C PRO A 9 -38.51 -15.12 -18.78
N ASN A 10 -38.50 -16.34 -18.21
CA ASN A 10 -37.34 -16.92 -17.54
C ASN A 10 -36.13 -17.09 -18.47
N ALA A 11 -36.33 -17.40 -19.76
CA ALA A 11 -35.23 -17.56 -20.72
C ALA A 11 -34.63 -16.20 -21.13
N LEU A 12 -35.40 -15.12 -20.99
CA LEU A 12 -34.93 -13.76 -21.23
C LEU A 12 -34.13 -13.23 -20.02
N GLU A 13 -34.59 -13.53 -18.81
CA GLU A 13 -33.89 -13.22 -17.55
C GLU A 13 -32.57 -13.98 -17.42
N GLU A 14 -32.55 -15.29 -17.73
CA GLU A 14 -31.31 -16.09 -17.76
C GLU A 14 -30.29 -15.50 -18.75
N LYS A 15 -30.76 -15.07 -19.92
CA LYS A 15 -29.92 -14.50 -20.97
C LYS A 15 -29.39 -13.12 -20.59
N LEU A 16 -30.19 -12.31 -19.89
CA LEU A 16 -29.78 -11.03 -19.31
C LEU A 16 -28.71 -11.23 -18.23
N GLN A 17 -28.91 -12.15 -17.29
CA GLN A 17 -27.92 -12.46 -16.25
C GLN A 17 -26.60 -12.98 -16.86
N THR A 18 -26.69 -13.80 -17.90
CA THR A 18 -25.50 -14.30 -18.61
C THR A 18 -24.76 -13.16 -19.31
N LEU A 19 -25.50 -12.21 -19.91
CA LEU A 19 -24.91 -11.01 -20.52
C LEU A 19 -24.26 -10.10 -19.48
N GLU A 20 -24.92 -9.85 -18.36
CA GLU A 20 -24.38 -9.04 -17.26
C GLU A 20 -23.10 -9.67 -16.68
N SER A 21 -23.09 -10.98 -16.47
CA SER A 21 -21.89 -11.71 -16.02
C SER A 21 -20.75 -11.60 -17.04
N CYS A 22 -21.04 -11.77 -18.33
CA CYS A 22 -20.06 -11.63 -19.41
C CYS A 22 -19.51 -10.19 -19.49
N LEU A 23 -20.37 -9.19 -19.36
CA LEU A 23 -19.97 -7.78 -19.35
C LEU A 23 -19.04 -7.47 -18.17
N ASN A 24 -19.39 -7.93 -16.97
CA ASN A 24 -18.54 -7.74 -15.79
C ASN A 24 -17.17 -8.43 -15.98
N GLN A 25 -17.13 -9.65 -16.51
CA GLN A 25 -15.88 -10.36 -16.80
C GLN A 25 -15.02 -9.61 -17.83
N LEU A 26 -15.63 -9.10 -18.91
CA LEU A 26 -14.92 -8.32 -19.93
C LEU A 26 -14.40 -6.99 -19.37
N GLN A 27 -15.17 -6.33 -18.51
CA GLN A 27 -14.76 -5.10 -17.84
C GLN A 27 -13.56 -5.35 -16.92
N ASP A 28 -13.58 -6.43 -16.13
CA ASP A 28 -12.45 -6.84 -15.29
C ASP A 28 -11.19 -7.16 -16.12
N GLN A 29 -11.36 -7.86 -17.24
CA GLN A 29 -10.27 -8.15 -18.17
C GLN A 29 -9.69 -6.89 -18.80
N LEU A 30 -10.54 -5.94 -19.21
CA LEU A 30 -10.10 -4.64 -19.74
C LEU A 30 -9.32 -3.84 -18.71
N ILE A 31 -9.80 -3.77 -17.46
CA ILE A 31 -9.09 -3.09 -16.37
C ILE A 31 -7.73 -3.74 -16.13
N ARG A 32 -7.65 -5.08 -16.10
CA ARG A 32 -6.38 -5.80 -15.96
C ARG A 32 -5.42 -5.51 -17.13
N ALA A 33 -5.93 -5.51 -18.36
CA ALA A 33 -5.13 -5.20 -19.55
C ALA A 33 -4.60 -3.76 -19.53
N GLN A 34 -5.41 -2.78 -19.12
CA GLN A 34 -4.98 -1.39 -18.96
C GLN A 34 -3.90 -1.23 -17.89
N ARG A 35 -4.03 -1.92 -16.74
CA ARG A 35 -2.99 -1.92 -15.69
C ARG A 35 -1.67 -2.51 -16.18
N LEU A 36 -1.71 -3.63 -16.89
CA LEU A 36 -0.52 -4.25 -17.47
C LEU A 36 0.12 -3.37 -18.57
N ALA A 37 -0.69 -2.72 -19.41
CA ALA A 37 -0.19 -1.80 -20.41
C ALA A 37 0.50 -0.58 -19.78
N ALA A 38 -0.08 0.02 -18.73
CA ALA A 38 0.53 1.10 -17.97
C ALA A 38 1.87 0.66 -17.34
N LEU A 39 1.92 -0.54 -16.75
CA LEU A 39 3.16 -1.15 -16.27
C LEU A 39 4.21 -1.31 -17.36
N GLY A 40 3.81 -1.76 -18.55
CA GLY A 40 4.69 -1.88 -19.72
C GLY A 40 5.27 -0.53 -20.15
N THR A 41 4.46 0.53 -20.18
CA THR A 41 4.94 1.89 -20.50
C THR A 41 5.90 2.44 -19.45
N MET A 42 5.78 2.00 -18.20
CA MET A 42 6.61 2.45 -17.07
C MET A 42 7.77 1.51 -16.75
N ALA A 43 7.95 0.41 -17.49
CA ALA A 43 8.95 -0.62 -17.20
C ALA A 43 10.38 -0.07 -17.15
N GLY A 44 10.72 0.88 -18.04
CA GLY A 44 12.03 1.53 -18.04
C GLY A 44 12.29 2.38 -16.78
N MET A 45 11.27 3.09 -16.31
CA MET A 45 11.33 3.89 -15.08
C MET A 45 11.44 3.00 -13.85
N ILE A 46 10.67 1.91 -13.80
CA ILE A 46 10.74 0.89 -12.75
C ILE A 46 12.14 0.26 -12.70
N ALA A 47 12.70 -0.13 -13.85
CA ALA A 47 14.03 -0.72 -13.93
C ALA A 47 15.11 0.27 -13.45
N HIS A 48 15.00 1.54 -13.83
CA HIS A 48 15.87 2.60 -13.34
C HIS A 48 15.78 2.72 -11.81
N GLU A 49 14.57 2.73 -11.25
CA GLU A 49 14.37 2.87 -9.81
C GLU A 49 14.86 1.64 -9.02
N PHE A 50 14.70 0.44 -9.55
CA PHE A 50 15.32 -0.76 -8.98
C PHE A 50 16.84 -0.64 -8.95
N ASN A 51 17.45 -0.18 -10.05
CA ASN A 51 18.89 0.05 -10.07
C ASN A 51 19.29 1.12 -9.03
N ASN A 52 18.50 2.17 -8.85
CA ASN A 52 18.74 3.20 -7.83
C ASN A 52 18.67 2.65 -6.40
N LEU A 53 17.77 1.71 -6.12
CA LEU A 53 17.60 1.13 -4.79
C LEU A 53 18.59 0.00 -4.51
N LEU A 54 18.94 -0.80 -5.52
CA LEU A 54 19.86 -1.93 -5.38
C LEU A 54 21.33 -1.51 -5.42
N THR A 55 21.68 -0.43 -6.13
CA THR A 55 23.06 0.05 -6.20
C THR A 55 23.63 0.37 -4.80
N PRO A 56 22.93 1.10 -3.91
CA PRO A 56 23.34 1.31 -2.53
C PRO A 56 23.47 0.00 -1.74
N VAL A 57 22.54 -0.95 -1.90
CA VAL A 57 22.60 -2.27 -1.22
C VAL A 57 23.92 -2.96 -1.53
N VAL A 58 24.23 -3.08 -2.83
CA VAL A 58 25.47 -3.72 -3.30
C VAL A 58 26.70 -2.93 -2.85
N SER A 59 26.67 -1.61 -2.95
CA SER A 59 27.82 -0.76 -2.58
C SER A 59 28.14 -0.84 -1.09
N TYR A 60 27.12 -0.78 -0.22
CA TYR A 60 27.31 -0.90 1.21
C TYR A 60 27.71 -2.31 1.64
N ALA A 61 27.16 -3.36 1.00
CA ALA A 61 27.61 -4.72 1.23
C ALA A 61 29.08 -4.91 0.84
N GLN A 62 29.49 -4.39 -0.33
CA GLN A 62 30.89 -4.42 -0.77
C GLN A 62 31.81 -3.62 0.16
N PHE A 63 31.34 -2.47 0.66
CA PHE A 63 32.08 -1.67 1.63
C PHE A 63 32.25 -2.42 2.96
N ALA A 64 31.19 -3.05 3.47
CA ALA A 64 31.23 -3.85 4.68
C ALA A 64 32.23 -5.03 4.55
N LEU A 65 32.30 -5.67 3.39
CA LEU A 65 33.25 -6.75 3.12
C LEU A 65 34.72 -6.31 3.09
N LYS A 66 35.01 -5.01 2.90
CA LYS A 66 36.37 -4.47 2.72
C LYS A 66 36.93 -3.78 3.94
N THR A 67 36.09 -3.36 4.88
CA THR A 67 36.54 -2.67 6.10
C THR A 67 36.71 -3.67 7.23
N GLU A 68 37.56 -3.38 8.21
CA GLU A 68 37.72 -4.18 9.44
C GLU A 68 37.15 -3.45 10.67
N ASP A 69 36.64 -2.23 10.46
CA ASP A 69 36.01 -1.42 11.51
C ASP A 69 34.56 -1.87 11.74
N HIS A 70 34.33 -2.46 12.91
CA HIS A 70 33.02 -2.94 13.35
C HIS A 70 31.94 -1.85 13.41
N ALA A 71 32.28 -0.60 13.72
CA ALA A 71 31.30 0.49 13.74
C ALA A 71 30.85 0.85 12.32
N LEU A 72 31.77 0.81 11.36
CA LEU A 72 31.48 1.01 9.95
C LEU A 72 30.73 -0.19 9.33
N TRP A 73 30.97 -1.42 9.79
CA TRP A 73 30.19 -2.62 9.39
C TRP A 73 28.71 -2.44 9.70
N HIS A 74 28.41 -2.15 10.95
CA HIS A 74 27.03 -2.04 11.40
C HIS A 74 26.29 -0.94 10.64
N LYS A 75 26.93 0.21 10.43
CA LYS A 75 26.35 1.32 9.66
C LYS A 75 26.10 0.94 8.20
N ALA A 76 27.06 0.31 7.53
CA ALA A 76 26.93 -0.11 6.14
C ALA A 76 25.82 -1.16 5.96
N LEU A 77 25.78 -2.19 6.80
CA LEU A 77 24.73 -3.20 6.75
C LEU A 77 23.34 -2.62 7.05
N THR A 78 23.25 -1.66 7.97
CA THR A 78 21.99 -0.95 8.24
C THR A 78 21.50 -0.20 7.00
N MET A 79 22.38 0.52 6.30
CA MET A 79 22.02 1.26 5.08
C MET A 79 21.64 0.33 3.92
N ALA A 80 22.33 -0.81 3.80
CA ALA A 80 21.99 -1.85 2.83
C ALA A 80 20.59 -2.44 3.13
N ALA A 81 20.30 -2.79 4.38
CA ALA A 81 19.01 -3.32 4.79
C ALA A 81 17.86 -2.33 4.52
N GLN A 82 18.06 -1.04 4.82
CA GLN A 82 17.06 0.00 4.55
C GLN A 82 16.77 0.15 3.05
N SER A 83 17.81 0.10 2.21
CA SER A 83 17.64 0.22 0.75
C SER A 83 16.97 -1.04 0.16
N GLY A 84 17.29 -2.22 0.71
CA GLY A 84 16.63 -3.48 0.34
C GLY A 84 15.16 -3.54 0.73
N ALA A 85 14.81 -3.05 1.92
CA ALA A 85 13.41 -2.93 2.36
C ALA A 85 12.60 -2.04 1.42
N LYS A 86 13.14 -0.87 1.04
CA LYS A 86 12.50 0.02 0.05
C LYS A 86 12.29 -0.67 -1.30
N ALA A 87 13.27 -1.43 -1.79
CA ALA A 87 13.13 -2.19 -3.03
C ALA A 87 12.02 -3.25 -2.95
N ALA A 88 11.89 -3.92 -1.80
CA ALA A 88 10.82 -4.88 -1.56
C ALA A 88 9.43 -4.21 -1.53
N ASP A 89 9.32 -3.03 -0.92
CA ASP A 89 8.07 -2.26 -0.87
C ASP A 89 7.60 -1.86 -2.29
N VAL A 90 8.52 -1.36 -3.13
CA VAL A 90 8.24 -1.02 -4.53
C VAL A 90 7.81 -2.26 -5.33
N ALA A 91 8.48 -3.40 -5.11
CA ALA A 91 8.09 -4.66 -5.75
C ALA A 91 6.67 -5.09 -5.38
N GLN A 92 6.29 -4.97 -4.10
CA GLN A 92 4.95 -5.29 -3.62
C GLN A 92 3.89 -4.36 -4.18
N GLN A 93 4.16 -3.06 -4.27
CA GLN A 93 3.24 -2.09 -4.89
C GLN A 93 2.97 -2.42 -6.37
N ILE A 94 4.02 -2.78 -7.13
CA ILE A 94 3.89 -3.18 -8.53
C ILE A 94 3.08 -4.48 -8.68
N LEU A 95 3.38 -5.49 -7.86
CA LEU A 95 2.65 -6.77 -7.89
C LEU A 95 1.19 -6.62 -7.46
N GLY A 96 0.92 -5.77 -6.46
CA GLY A 96 -0.43 -5.42 -6.02
C GLY A 96 -1.22 -4.72 -7.13
N PHE A 97 -0.59 -3.76 -7.81
CA PHE A 97 -1.18 -3.07 -8.96
C PHE A 97 -1.48 -4.03 -10.12
N ALA A 98 -0.56 -4.96 -10.43
CA ALA A 98 -0.73 -5.93 -11.51
C ALA A 98 -1.80 -6.98 -11.24
N ARG A 99 -1.89 -7.50 -10.00
CA ARG A 99 -2.79 -8.61 -9.66
C ARG A 99 -4.24 -8.15 -9.47
N GLY A 100 -4.45 -6.95 -8.92
CA GLY A 100 -5.74 -6.56 -8.37
C GLY A 100 -6.06 -7.42 -7.13
N ALA A 101 -6.42 -6.79 -6.02
CA ALA A 101 -6.75 -7.52 -4.81
C ALA A 101 -8.08 -8.30 -5.01
N THR A 102 -8.01 -9.63 -5.01
CA THR A 102 -9.20 -10.53 -5.06
C THR A 102 -9.29 -11.44 -3.82
N ASP A 103 -8.44 -11.22 -2.83
CA ASP A 103 -8.41 -12.03 -1.62
C ASP A 103 -9.40 -11.47 -0.59
N GLN A 104 -10.48 -12.21 -0.31
CA GLN A 104 -11.50 -11.86 0.70
C GLN A 104 -11.09 -12.35 2.10
N SER A 105 -9.85 -12.07 2.47
CA SER A 105 -9.38 -12.30 3.84
C SER A 105 -9.96 -11.25 4.79
N GLU A 106 -10.14 -11.60 6.05
CA GLU A 106 -10.58 -10.68 7.10
C GLU A 106 -9.38 -10.11 7.87
N ALA A 107 -9.40 -8.81 8.14
CA ALA A 107 -8.39 -8.11 8.92
C ALA A 107 -9.01 -7.50 10.17
N SER A 108 -8.48 -7.90 11.33
CA SER A 108 -8.73 -7.26 12.62
C SER A 108 -7.99 -5.92 12.68
N ILE A 109 -8.74 -4.82 12.78
CA ILE A 109 -8.17 -3.47 12.75
C ILE A 109 -7.18 -3.23 13.91
N PRO A 110 -7.48 -3.61 15.16
CA PRO A 110 -6.52 -3.48 16.26
C PRO A 110 -5.22 -4.23 16.01
N ASP A 111 -5.28 -5.45 15.48
CA ASP A 111 -4.09 -6.28 15.24
C ASP A 111 -3.22 -5.71 14.12
N VAL A 112 -3.86 -5.16 13.07
CA VAL A 112 -3.12 -4.51 11.99
C VAL A 112 -2.45 -3.22 12.50
N VAL A 113 -3.13 -2.41 13.33
CA VAL A 113 -2.51 -1.21 13.92
C VAL A 113 -1.31 -1.58 14.80
N ASP A 114 -1.46 -2.57 15.68
CA ASP A 114 -0.39 -3.02 16.57
C ASP A 114 0.82 -3.58 15.80
N SER A 115 0.59 -4.44 14.81
CA SER A 115 1.67 -4.98 13.96
C SER A 115 2.35 -3.90 13.12
N THR A 116 1.62 -2.88 12.67
CA THR A 116 2.18 -1.72 11.96
C THR A 116 3.14 -0.94 12.86
N LEU A 117 2.72 -0.63 14.09
CA LEU A 117 3.55 0.11 15.05
C LEU A 117 4.80 -0.67 15.47
N LYS A 118 4.68 -1.99 15.63
CA LYS A 118 5.82 -2.89 15.94
C LYS A 118 6.83 -3.00 14.80
N SER A 119 6.40 -2.77 13.57
CA SER A 119 7.27 -2.80 12.38
C SER A 119 8.14 -1.56 12.24
N LEU A 120 7.91 -0.52 13.04
CA LEU A 120 8.73 0.69 13.05
C LEU A 120 10.13 0.39 13.60
N VAL A 121 11.15 0.56 12.77
CA VAL A 121 12.58 0.34 13.14
C VAL A 121 13.04 1.27 14.27
N ARG A 122 12.40 2.44 14.42
CA ARG A 122 12.73 3.44 15.42
C ARG A 122 11.47 3.92 16.12
N ASP A 123 11.51 3.91 17.45
CA ASP A 123 10.42 4.42 18.27
C ASP A 123 10.13 5.89 17.95
N LEU A 124 8.84 6.20 17.77
CA LEU A 124 8.34 7.56 17.53
C LEU A 124 8.76 8.54 18.64
N SER A 125 8.88 8.05 19.88
CA SER A 125 9.33 8.84 21.03
C SER A 125 10.73 9.41 20.86
N LYS A 126 11.62 8.71 20.14
CA LYS A 126 13.00 9.19 19.85
C LYS A 126 13.04 10.37 18.88
N ASP A 127 11.93 10.64 18.22
CA ASP A 127 11.76 11.76 17.30
C ASP A 127 10.82 12.83 17.89
N ASN A 128 10.56 12.79 19.21
CA ASN A 128 9.62 13.69 19.93
C ASN A 128 8.18 13.64 19.39
N ILE A 129 7.75 12.49 18.88
CA ILE A 129 6.39 12.27 18.38
C ILE A 129 5.59 11.53 19.46
N GLN A 130 4.52 12.16 19.94
CA GLN A 130 3.56 11.52 20.85
C GLN A 130 2.55 10.70 20.05
N LEU A 131 2.40 9.42 20.39
CA LEU A 131 1.40 8.54 19.78
C LEU A 131 0.09 8.58 20.57
N THR A 132 -1.04 8.74 19.89
CA THR A 132 -2.39 8.65 20.46
C THR A 132 -3.19 7.61 19.67
N LEU A 133 -3.75 6.61 20.35
CA LEU A 133 -4.51 5.53 19.73
C LEU A 133 -5.96 5.55 20.24
N GLU A 134 -6.90 5.67 19.31
CA GLU A 134 -8.34 5.62 19.57
C GLU A 134 -8.95 4.59 18.60
N VAL A 135 -8.58 3.32 18.79
CA VAL A 135 -8.91 2.23 17.85
C VAL A 135 -10.06 1.40 18.42
N GLU A 136 -11.23 1.49 17.80
CA GLU A 136 -12.37 0.62 18.09
C GLU A 136 -12.15 -0.80 17.51
N PRO A 137 -12.57 -1.86 18.22
CA PRO A 137 -12.57 -3.22 17.69
C PRO A 137 -13.47 -3.32 16.45
N ALA A 138 -12.88 -3.66 15.32
CA ALA A 138 -13.58 -3.84 14.05
C ALA A 138 -12.84 -4.86 13.18
N VAL A 139 -13.56 -5.41 12.21
CA VAL A 139 -13.02 -6.33 11.19
C VAL A 139 -13.40 -5.80 9.82
N ALA A 140 -12.45 -5.81 8.88
CA ALA A 140 -12.68 -5.43 7.50
C ALA A 140 -12.35 -6.61 6.57
N THR A 141 -13.14 -6.78 5.51
CA THR A 141 -12.88 -7.77 4.45
C THR A 141 -11.80 -7.24 3.51
N ILE A 142 -10.56 -7.26 3.99
CA ILE A 142 -9.34 -6.91 3.26
C ILE A 142 -8.20 -7.81 3.75
N PRO A 143 -7.27 -8.25 2.88
CA PRO A 143 -6.08 -8.96 3.33
C PRO A 143 -5.27 -8.14 4.33
N PRO A 144 -4.94 -8.70 5.53
CA PRO A 144 -4.24 -7.96 6.58
C PRO A 144 -2.94 -7.32 6.13
N HIS A 145 -2.19 -7.98 5.24
CA HIS A 145 -0.92 -7.45 4.71
C HIS A 145 -1.10 -6.20 3.85
N LEU A 146 -2.22 -6.08 3.11
CA LEU A 146 -2.49 -4.88 2.32
C LEU A 146 -2.89 -3.71 3.22
N LEU A 147 -3.72 -3.96 4.24
CA LEU A 147 -4.08 -2.94 5.21
C LEU A 147 -2.87 -2.48 6.03
N HIS A 148 -2.01 -3.42 6.45
CA HIS A 148 -0.74 -3.13 7.10
C HIS A 148 0.14 -2.23 6.23
N GLN A 149 0.29 -2.54 4.94
CA GLN A 149 1.10 -1.74 4.03
C GLN A 149 0.58 -0.30 3.88
N VAL A 150 -0.74 -0.12 3.75
CA VAL A 150 -1.36 1.21 3.69
C VAL A 150 -1.10 1.99 4.97
N LEU A 151 -1.38 1.39 6.13
CA LEU A 151 -1.18 2.03 7.43
C LEU A 151 0.30 2.35 7.68
N TYR A 152 1.20 1.44 7.34
CA TYR A 152 2.64 1.64 7.47
C TYR A 152 3.11 2.84 6.66
N ASN A 153 2.68 2.96 5.40
CA ASN A 153 3.03 4.11 4.54
C ASN A 153 2.50 5.44 5.12
N LEU A 154 1.26 5.47 5.60
CA LEU A 154 0.69 6.66 6.24
C LEU A 154 1.47 7.06 7.50
N VAL A 155 1.84 6.10 8.34
CA VAL A 155 2.63 6.33 9.56
C VAL A 155 4.03 6.83 9.24
N ILE A 156 4.69 6.27 8.21
CA ILE A 156 6.01 6.73 7.76
C ILE A 156 5.95 8.16 7.22
N ASN A 157 4.95 8.47 6.39
CA ASN A 157 4.76 9.81 5.84
C ASN A 157 4.50 10.84 6.95
N ALA A 158 3.61 10.52 7.89
CA ALA A 158 3.32 11.34 9.06
C ALA A 158 4.59 11.60 9.91
N ARG A 159 5.38 10.55 10.16
CA ARG A 159 6.65 10.66 10.88
C ARG A 159 7.62 11.60 10.16
N GLN A 160 7.77 11.46 8.84
CA GLN A 160 8.63 12.30 8.03
C GLN A 160 8.21 13.77 8.09
N ALA A 161 6.91 14.05 8.00
CA ALA A 161 6.35 15.40 8.10
C ALA A 161 6.62 16.08 9.46
N MET A 162 6.90 15.30 10.50
CA MET A 162 7.18 15.79 11.86
C MET A 162 8.68 15.82 12.22
N LEU A 163 9.59 15.40 11.34
CA LEU A 163 11.03 15.39 11.66
C LEU A 163 11.55 16.78 12.00
N GLY A 164 12.29 16.89 13.10
CA GLY A 164 12.90 18.15 13.55
C GLY A 164 12.00 19.02 14.45
N LYS A 165 10.74 18.62 14.69
CA LYS A 165 9.83 19.31 15.61
C LYS A 165 9.05 18.31 16.46
N ALA A 166 8.71 18.68 17.70
CA ALA A 166 7.79 17.86 18.48
C ALA A 166 6.40 17.83 17.82
N GLY A 167 5.79 16.65 17.77
CA GLY A 167 4.51 16.46 17.10
C GLY A 167 3.65 15.37 17.75
N ARG A 168 2.43 15.20 17.21
CA ARG A 168 1.50 14.15 17.63
C ARG A 168 1.06 13.36 16.42
N LEU A 169 1.19 12.03 16.51
CA LEU A 169 0.56 11.09 15.60
C LEU A 169 -0.68 10.51 16.27
N THR A 170 -1.83 10.63 15.63
CA THR A 170 -3.09 10.07 16.11
C THR A 170 -3.60 9.03 15.12
N ILE A 171 -3.90 7.82 15.59
CA ILE A 171 -4.56 6.78 14.79
C ILE A 171 -5.92 6.51 15.41
N ARG A 172 -6.99 6.71 14.65
CA ARG A 172 -8.36 6.42 15.08
C ARG A 172 -9.00 5.40 14.18
N SER A 173 -9.81 4.51 14.73
CA SER A 173 -10.74 3.71 13.92
C SER A 173 -12.15 3.86 14.44
N LYS A 174 -13.10 3.86 13.51
CA LYS A 174 -14.53 3.89 13.80
C LYS A 174 -15.27 2.93 12.90
N ALA A 175 -16.10 2.08 13.48
CA ALA A 175 -17.03 1.26 12.72
C ALA A 175 -18.31 2.06 12.45
N ALA A 176 -18.73 2.15 11.19
CA ALA A 176 -19.95 2.81 10.77
C ALA A 176 -20.71 1.94 9.77
N ASP A 177 -21.84 1.37 10.20
CA ASP A 177 -22.71 0.49 9.42
C ASP A 177 -21.96 -0.65 8.69
N ARG A 178 -21.69 -0.48 7.40
CA ARG A 178 -21.03 -1.45 6.50
C ARG A 178 -19.59 -1.11 6.17
N GLN A 179 -19.01 -0.11 6.85
CA GLN A 179 -17.67 0.38 6.59
C GLN A 179 -16.89 0.57 7.88
N VAL A 180 -15.57 0.45 7.75
CA VAL A 180 -14.61 0.82 8.80
C VAL A 180 -13.84 2.02 8.29
N SER A 181 -13.84 3.11 9.05
CA SER A 181 -13.01 4.28 8.79
C SER A 181 -11.76 4.19 9.67
N ILE A 182 -10.58 4.39 9.09
CA ILE A 182 -9.32 4.57 9.82
C ILE A 182 -8.76 5.93 9.47
N GLU A 183 -8.48 6.73 10.48
CA GLU A 183 -7.88 8.06 10.38
C GLU A 183 -6.44 8.00 10.90
N VAL A 184 -5.50 8.55 10.11
CA VAL A 184 -4.12 8.81 10.54
C VAL A 184 -3.90 10.30 10.44
N ALA A 185 -3.74 10.97 11.58
CA ALA A 185 -3.58 12.41 11.67
C ALA A 185 -2.23 12.77 12.30
N ASP A 186 -1.49 13.68 11.66
CA ASP A 186 -0.24 14.21 12.14
C ASP A 186 -0.29 15.73 12.35
N THR A 187 0.71 16.26 13.07
CA THR A 187 0.89 17.70 13.29
C THR A 187 2.17 18.20 12.62
N GLY A 188 2.52 17.62 11.47
CA GLY A 188 3.72 17.92 10.70
C GLY A 188 3.61 19.20 9.87
N CYS A 189 4.45 19.29 8.84
CA CYS A 189 4.50 20.45 7.94
C CYS A 189 3.27 20.61 7.04
N GLY A 190 2.44 19.56 6.90
CA GLY A 190 1.34 19.54 5.94
C GLY A 190 1.81 19.42 4.49
N ILE A 191 0.87 19.58 3.56
CA ILE A 191 1.10 19.50 2.11
C ILE A 191 0.62 20.80 1.48
N ASP A 192 1.42 21.40 0.61
CA ASP A 192 1.03 22.62 -0.10
C ASP A 192 -0.18 22.36 -1.03
N PRO A 193 -1.13 23.29 -1.15
CA PRO A 193 -2.35 23.08 -1.95
C PRO A 193 -2.08 22.73 -3.42
N GLU A 194 -0.98 23.22 -3.98
CA GLU A 194 -0.55 22.95 -5.36
C GLU A 194 -0.04 21.51 -5.55
N GLN A 195 0.40 20.86 -4.46
CA GLN A 195 0.92 19.50 -4.46
C GLN A 195 -0.17 18.44 -4.23
N LEU A 196 -1.28 18.81 -3.56
CA LEU A 196 -2.40 17.91 -3.25
C LEU A 196 -2.92 17.08 -4.44
N PRO A 197 -3.05 17.61 -5.68
CA PRO A 197 -3.53 16.83 -6.81
C PRO A 197 -2.59 15.70 -7.23
N ARG A 198 -1.32 15.76 -6.83
CA ARG A 198 -0.24 14.87 -7.29
C ARG A 198 0.21 13.85 -6.26
N ILE A 199 -0.33 13.88 -5.04
CA ILE A 199 0.10 12.99 -3.93
C ILE A 199 -0.16 11.50 -4.20
N PHE A 200 -1.01 11.18 -5.18
CA PHE A 200 -1.30 9.82 -5.62
C PHE A 200 -0.59 9.44 -6.91
N ASP A 201 0.17 10.36 -7.52
CA ASP A 201 1.00 10.04 -8.67
C ASP A 201 2.10 9.07 -8.20
N PRO A 202 2.33 7.95 -8.94
CA PRO A 202 3.45 7.07 -8.63
C PRO A 202 4.76 7.85 -8.56
N PHE A 203 5.57 7.58 -7.52
CA PHE A 203 6.88 8.20 -7.30
C PHE A 203 6.87 9.70 -6.93
N PHE A 204 5.73 10.28 -6.58
CA PHE A 204 5.68 11.62 -5.98
C PHE A 204 6.25 11.61 -4.56
N THR A 205 7.16 12.55 -4.25
CA THR A 205 7.80 12.72 -2.93
C THR A 205 7.88 14.18 -2.54
#